data_AF-A0A8S4PK02-F1
#
_entry.id   AF-A0A8S4PK02-F1
#
_cell.length_a   1.000
_cell.length_b   1.000
_cell.length_c   1.000
_cell.angle_alpha   90.00
_cell.angle_beta   90.00
_cell.angle_gamma   90.00
#
_symmetry.space_group_name_H-M   'P 1'
#
loop_
_entity.id
_entity.type
_entity.pdbx_description
1 polymer ?
#
loop_
_entity_poly.entity_id
_entity_poly.type
_entity_poly.pdbx_seq_one_letter_code
_entity_poly.pdbx_strand_id
1 'polypeptide(L)'
;SAQFHSTCLKIERLLMFNFHFLFLGAGGLVANASGKQRPDTGFPEVDSAAAAHCNCSCKSPSPPLIPHEKITQSTDQTEERDRLEDEDDDEPSAIEVTVAGSTWQEEYQNSIKHCRAEKNSQSDPSKPYPLKLKSEDTNMIDRNALVVLHNANDNYRLGYIPGCDIPRVTKALRGNKIISVSLTSIFRQYAPKHSSYNLRAKITIVKNGKWEKQSKDYKYNDKI
;
A
#
# COMPACT_ATOMS: atom_id res chain seq x y z
N SER A 1 53.66 -10.59 17.28
CA SER A 1 54.26 -11.20 16.07
C SER A 1 53.46 -12.45 15.74
N ALA A 2 52.40 -12.34 14.95
CA ALA A 2 52.38 -12.35 13.48
C ALA A 2 52.69 -13.73 12.90
N GLN A 3 51.65 -14.43 12.41
CA GLN A 3 51.58 -14.92 11.02
C GLN A 3 50.20 -15.54 10.72
N PHE A 4 49.49 -14.89 9.80
CA PHE A 4 48.35 -15.39 9.02
C PHE A 4 48.87 -16.28 7.88
N HIS A 5 48.07 -17.28 7.45
CA HIS A 5 47.73 -17.64 6.06
C HIS A 5 46.93 -18.97 6.10
N SER A 6 45.63 -18.96 5.75
CA SER A 6 45.09 -19.11 4.39
C SER A 6 45.03 -20.56 3.88
N THR A 7 43.83 -21.15 3.95
CA THR A 7 43.39 -22.30 3.12
C THR A 7 41.87 -22.15 2.95
N CYS A 8 41.38 -21.48 1.90
CA CYS A 8 41.15 -21.94 0.53
C CYS A 8 39.99 -22.97 0.41
N LEU A 9 38.91 -22.50 -0.21
CA LEU A 9 37.68 -23.20 -0.57
C LEU A 9 37.95 -24.46 -1.41
N LYS A 10 37.18 -25.51 -1.14
CA LYS A 10 36.80 -26.52 -2.15
C LYS A 10 35.29 -26.72 -2.12
N ILE A 11 34.63 -26.07 -3.07
CA ILE A 11 33.26 -26.34 -3.51
C ILE A 11 33.38 -27.47 -4.53
N GLU A 12 32.78 -28.62 -4.25
CA GLU A 12 32.45 -29.64 -5.25
C GLU A 12 31.51 -30.67 -4.63
N ARG A 13 30.22 -30.64 -5.03
CA ARG A 13 29.40 -31.81 -5.36
C ARG A 13 28.00 -31.33 -5.73
N LEU A 14 27.64 -31.41 -7.02
CA LEU A 14 27.08 -32.59 -7.66
C LEU A 14 25.60 -32.74 -7.30
N LEU A 15 24.71 -32.35 -8.21
CA LEU A 15 23.48 -33.09 -8.53
C LEU A 15 22.94 -32.56 -9.86
N MET A 16 23.33 -33.27 -10.92
CA MET A 16 22.62 -33.28 -12.20
C MET A 16 21.28 -33.98 -11.99
N PHE A 17 20.17 -33.36 -12.40
CA PHE A 17 18.93 -34.07 -12.67
C PHE A 17 18.59 -33.90 -14.15
N ASN A 18 18.87 -34.98 -14.88
CA ASN A 18 18.32 -35.27 -16.21
C ASN A 18 16.83 -35.54 -16.09
N PHE A 19 16.00 -34.90 -16.91
CA PHE A 19 14.74 -35.48 -17.35
C PHE A 19 14.53 -35.18 -18.83
N HIS A 20 14.97 -36.14 -19.66
CA HIS A 20 14.47 -36.33 -21.01
C HIS A 20 13.15 -37.10 -20.91
N PHE A 21 12.08 -36.57 -21.47
CA PHE A 21 10.97 -37.40 -21.97
C PHE A 21 10.53 -36.84 -23.32
N LEU A 22 10.97 -37.52 -24.37
CA LEU A 22 10.32 -37.52 -25.67
C LEU A 22 9.08 -38.42 -25.59
N PHE A 23 7.93 -37.93 -26.04
CA PHE A 23 6.94 -38.77 -26.70
C PHE A 23 6.45 -38.07 -27.97
N LEU A 24 6.86 -38.63 -29.11
CA LEU A 24 6.23 -38.42 -30.41
C LEU A 24 4.93 -39.23 -30.46
N GLY A 25 3.86 -38.60 -30.91
CA GLY A 25 2.60 -39.27 -31.23
C GLY A 25 1.84 -38.44 -32.27
N ALA A 26 1.87 -38.90 -33.52
CA ALA A 26 1.24 -38.26 -34.66
C ALA A 26 -0.25 -38.65 -34.78
N GLY A 27 -1.04 -37.73 -35.37
CA GLY A 27 -2.20 -38.07 -36.21
C GLY A 27 -3.58 -38.08 -35.54
N GLY A 28 -4.44 -37.15 -35.96
CA GLY A 28 -5.87 -37.18 -35.65
C GLY A 28 -6.60 -35.90 -36.01
N LEU A 29 -7.04 -35.79 -37.27
CA LEU A 29 -7.80 -34.68 -37.85
C LEU A 29 -9.30 -35.00 -37.80
N VAL A 30 -10.14 -34.31 -37.00
CA VAL A 30 -11.59 -34.13 -37.27
C VAL A 30 -12.21 -32.89 -36.56
N ALA A 31 -12.78 -32.02 -37.39
CA ALA A 31 -13.95 -31.13 -37.30
C ALA A 31 -14.47 -30.45 -36.00
N ASN A 32 -14.75 -29.15 -36.17
CA ASN A 32 -15.92 -28.35 -35.76
C ASN A 32 -16.73 -28.73 -34.51
N ALA A 33 -16.79 -27.80 -33.55
CA ALA A 33 -18.05 -27.39 -32.91
C ALA A 33 -17.90 -26.04 -32.21
N SER A 34 -18.67 -25.05 -32.67
CA SER A 34 -19.03 -23.85 -31.91
C SER A 34 -19.69 -24.25 -30.59
N GLY A 35 -19.14 -23.82 -29.46
CA GLY A 35 -19.67 -24.08 -28.13
C GLY A 35 -19.41 -22.90 -27.20
N LYS A 36 -20.46 -22.12 -26.97
CA LYS A 36 -20.63 -21.02 -26.00
C LYS A 36 -19.65 -21.05 -24.81
N GLN A 37 -18.85 -19.99 -24.69
CA GLN A 37 -18.18 -19.63 -23.45
C GLN A 37 -19.23 -19.42 -22.34
N ARG A 38 -19.06 -20.14 -21.23
CA ARG A 38 -19.71 -19.82 -19.94
C ARG A 38 -19.00 -18.59 -19.36
N PRO A 39 -19.71 -17.57 -18.88
CA PRO A 39 -19.08 -16.54 -18.06
C PRO A 39 -18.79 -17.09 -16.66
N ASP A 40 -17.55 -16.89 -16.22
CA ASP A 40 -17.07 -17.06 -14.85
C ASP A 40 -17.96 -16.30 -13.87
N THR A 41 -18.60 -17.04 -12.96
CA THR A 41 -19.20 -16.48 -11.75
C THR A 41 -18.10 -16.34 -10.68
N GLY A 42 -17.29 -15.30 -10.81
CA GLY A 42 -16.24 -14.94 -9.85
C GLY A 42 -16.56 -13.64 -9.12
N PHE A 43 -16.98 -13.77 -7.85
CA PHE A 43 -17.28 -12.74 -6.85
C PHE A 43 -18.58 -11.94 -7.02
N PRO A 44 -19.33 -11.71 -5.92
CA PRO A 44 -20.48 -10.80 -5.96
C PRO A 44 -20.00 -9.39 -6.27
N GLU A 45 -20.48 -8.86 -7.39
CA GLU A 45 -20.47 -7.44 -7.70
C GLU A 45 -21.37 -6.76 -6.67
N VAL A 46 -20.77 -6.36 -5.54
CA VAL A 46 -21.41 -5.46 -4.59
C VAL A 46 -21.40 -4.09 -5.25
N ASP A 47 -22.46 -3.81 -6.01
CA ASP A 47 -22.90 -2.46 -6.38
C ASP A 47 -23.27 -1.72 -5.08
N SER A 48 -22.24 -1.33 -4.32
CA SER A 48 -22.42 -0.43 -3.19
C SER A 48 -22.52 0.98 -3.75
N ALA A 49 -23.74 1.36 -4.12
CA ALA A 49 -24.17 2.73 -4.23
C ALA A 49 -24.24 3.37 -2.83
N ALA A 50 -23.13 3.34 -2.10
CA ALA A 50 -22.90 4.19 -0.95
C ALA A 50 -21.85 5.20 -1.39
N ALA A 51 -22.32 6.34 -1.90
CA ALA A 51 -21.52 7.53 -1.94
C ALA A 51 -21.02 7.77 -0.51
N ALA A 52 -19.77 7.40 -0.23
CA ALA A 52 -19.05 7.87 0.94
C ALA A 52 -18.86 9.38 0.73
N HIS A 53 -19.92 10.13 1.05
CA HIS A 53 -19.84 11.55 1.29
C HIS A 53 -18.83 11.71 2.42
N CYS A 54 -17.61 12.12 2.08
CA CYS A 54 -16.69 12.68 3.03
C CYS A 54 -17.38 13.94 3.57
N ASN A 55 -18.02 13.81 4.73
CA ASN A 55 -18.79 14.88 5.36
C ASN A 55 -17.81 15.88 6.00
N CYS A 56 -17.04 16.56 5.18
CA CYS A 56 -16.19 17.68 5.57
C CYS A 56 -16.99 18.98 5.38
N SER A 57 -17.93 19.22 6.29
CA SER A 57 -18.51 20.56 6.48
C SER A 57 -17.52 21.41 7.26
N CYS A 58 -16.72 22.20 6.54
CA CYS A 58 -15.79 23.16 7.14
C CYS A 58 -16.15 24.55 6.64
N LYS A 59 -17.12 25.21 7.29
CA LYS A 59 -17.20 26.68 7.27
C LYS A 59 -15.90 27.19 7.89
N SER A 60 -15.10 27.92 7.12
CA SER A 60 -13.89 28.58 7.57
C SER A 60 -14.23 29.82 8.40
N PRO A 61 -13.85 29.91 9.68
CA PRO A 61 -13.69 31.21 10.33
C PRO A 61 -12.30 31.77 10.00
N SER A 62 -12.27 33.05 9.66
CA SER A 62 -11.04 33.82 9.43
C SER A 62 -10.18 33.88 10.70
N PRO A 63 -8.83 33.87 10.60
CA PRO A 63 -7.97 33.98 11.78
C PRO A 63 -7.98 35.40 12.36
N PRO A 64 -8.04 35.58 13.69
CA PRO A 64 -7.71 36.85 14.29
C PRO A 64 -6.18 37.04 14.35
N LEU A 65 -5.74 38.25 14.00
CA LEU A 65 -4.38 38.73 14.21
C LEU A 65 -4.19 38.98 15.72
N ILE A 66 -3.16 38.40 16.34
CA ILE A 66 -2.73 38.77 17.69
C ILE A 66 -1.25 39.16 17.69
N PRO A 67 -0.85 40.25 18.38
CA PRO A 67 0.50 40.79 18.36
C PRO A 67 1.46 40.05 19.32
N HIS A 68 2.74 40.10 18.96
CA HIS A 68 3.87 39.72 19.81
C HIS A 68 4.01 40.66 21.00
N GLU A 69 4.05 40.14 22.24
CA GLU A 69 4.85 40.73 23.32
C GLU A 69 5.36 39.71 24.37
N LYS A 70 6.64 39.92 24.69
CA LYS A 70 7.41 39.79 25.93
C LYS A 70 7.57 38.46 26.71
N ILE A 71 8.86 38.12 26.78
CA ILE A 71 9.57 37.20 27.65
C ILE A 71 9.52 37.67 29.11
N THR A 72 9.25 36.75 30.04
CA THR A 72 9.66 36.84 31.46
C THR A 72 10.07 35.45 31.97
N GLN A 73 11.15 35.41 32.75
CA GLN A 73 11.84 34.24 33.32
C GLN A 73 11.22 33.69 34.62
N SER A 74 11.68 32.47 34.97
CA SER A 74 11.66 31.77 36.28
C SER A 74 10.29 31.22 36.72
N THR A 75 10.15 29.99 37.21
CA THR A 75 10.89 29.31 38.29
C THR A 75 10.81 27.78 38.21
N ASP A 76 11.85 27.19 38.76
CA ASP A 76 12.04 25.82 39.26
C ASP A 76 10.79 25.14 39.86
N GLN A 77 10.41 23.97 39.31
CA GLN A 77 9.69 22.91 40.01
C GLN A 77 10.14 21.55 39.45
N THR A 78 10.83 20.80 40.31
CA THR A 78 11.16 19.39 40.10
C THR A 78 9.88 18.58 40.33
N GLU A 79 9.16 18.28 39.26
CA GLU A 79 8.04 17.34 39.30
C GLU A 79 8.58 15.92 39.06
N GLU A 80 8.45 15.08 40.10
CA GLU A 80 8.50 13.62 40.01
C GLU A 80 7.52 13.17 38.93
N ARG A 81 8.08 12.89 37.76
CA ARG A 81 7.36 12.27 36.66
C ARG A 81 7.30 10.78 36.97
N ASP A 82 6.23 10.36 37.64
CA ASP A 82 5.77 8.98 37.62
C ASP A 82 5.66 8.55 36.15
N ARG A 83 6.73 7.92 35.67
CA ARG A 83 6.74 7.18 34.42
C ARG A 83 5.97 5.91 34.72
N LEU A 84 4.64 6.01 34.66
CA LEU A 84 3.85 4.86 34.28
C LEU A 84 4.42 4.39 32.95
N GLU A 85 5.13 3.27 33.03
CA GLU A 85 5.53 2.49 31.88
C GLU A 85 4.22 2.19 31.14
N ASP A 86 3.96 2.95 30.06
CA ASP A 86 2.95 2.59 29.08
C ASP A 86 3.34 1.18 28.64
N GLU A 87 2.65 0.17 29.15
CA GLU A 87 2.73 -1.19 28.65
C GLU A 87 2.55 -1.08 27.14
N ASP A 88 3.64 -1.33 26.41
CA ASP A 88 3.66 -1.38 24.97
C ASP A 88 2.67 -2.49 24.58
N ASP A 89 1.42 -2.10 24.32
CA ASP A 89 0.42 -2.92 23.64
C ASP A 89 1.02 -3.26 22.27
N ASP A 90 1.84 -4.30 22.21
CA ASP A 90 2.49 -4.84 21.02
C ASP A 90 1.50 -5.54 20.09
N GLU A 91 0.21 -5.52 20.42
CA GLU A 91 -0.83 -6.13 19.61
C GLU A 91 -0.86 -5.50 18.21
N PRO A 92 -0.76 -6.32 17.15
CA PRO A 92 -0.78 -5.82 15.79
C PRO A 92 -2.15 -5.20 15.47
N SER A 93 -2.14 -4.01 14.87
CA SER A 93 -3.36 -3.33 14.45
C SER A 93 -3.31 -2.94 12.98
N ALA A 94 -4.47 -2.89 12.34
CA ALA A 94 -4.61 -2.66 10.91
C ALA A 94 -5.44 -1.41 10.59
N ILE A 95 -5.11 -0.74 9.50
CA ILE A 95 -5.97 0.26 8.85
C ILE A 95 -6.23 -0.13 7.41
N GLU A 96 -7.42 0.20 6.92
CA GLU A 96 -7.75 0.16 5.50
C GLU A 96 -7.69 1.56 4.92
N VAL A 97 -7.02 1.71 3.78
CA VAL A 97 -6.92 2.98 3.07
C VAL A 97 -7.25 2.78 1.59
N THR A 98 -7.99 3.73 1.02
CA THR A 98 -8.22 3.78 -0.43
C THR A 98 -7.11 4.59 -1.07
N VAL A 99 -6.43 4.00 -2.05
CA VAL A 99 -5.28 4.60 -2.73
C VAL A 99 -5.73 5.81 -3.57
N ALA A 100 -5.13 6.97 -3.29
CA ALA A 100 -5.34 8.22 -4.01
C ALA A 100 -4.50 8.28 -5.29
N GLY A 101 -4.81 9.20 -6.20
CA GLY A 101 -4.04 9.46 -7.42
C GLY A 101 -4.22 8.44 -8.55
N SER A 102 -4.80 7.27 -8.26
CA SER A 102 -4.93 6.16 -9.21
C SER A 102 -5.75 6.49 -10.46
N THR A 103 -6.60 7.51 -10.42
CA THR A 103 -7.56 7.83 -11.49
C THR A 103 -7.03 8.73 -12.60
N TRP A 104 -5.84 9.33 -12.44
CA TRP A 104 -5.39 10.43 -13.30
C TRP A 104 -4.50 10.03 -14.46
N GLN A 105 -3.68 9.00 -14.27
CA GLN A 105 -2.73 8.56 -15.27
C GLN A 105 -3.00 7.09 -15.59
N GLU A 106 -2.88 6.76 -16.89
CA GLU A 106 -3.13 5.41 -17.39
C GLU A 106 -2.18 4.38 -16.78
N GLU A 107 -0.95 4.79 -16.44
CA GLU A 107 0.04 3.93 -15.77
C GLU A 107 -0.48 3.32 -14.46
N TYR A 108 -1.23 4.08 -13.66
CA TYR A 108 -1.81 3.57 -12.42
C TYR A 108 -2.92 2.57 -12.71
N GLN A 109 -3.75 2.84 -13.72
CA GLN A 109 -4.80 1.90 -14.14
C GLN A 109 -4.21 0.58 -14.63
N ASN A 110 -3.14 0.64 -15.41
CA ASN A 110 -2.44 -0.55 -15.91
C ASN A 110 -1.77 -1.33 -14.78
N SER A 111 -1.15 -0.63 -13.82
CA SER A 111 -0.56 -1.24 -12.62
C SER A 111 -1.62 -1.94 -11.76
N ILE A 112 -2.80 -1.34 -11.56
CA ILE A 112 -3.90 -1.95 -10.80
C ILE A 112 -4.46 -3.18 -11.53
N LYS A 113 -4.63 -3.12 -12.86
CA LYS A 113 -5.05 -4.28 -13.68
C LYS A 113 -4.05 -5.42 -13.56
N HIS A 114 -2.74 -5.11 -13.60
CA HIS A 114 -1.68 -6.08 -13.44
C HIS A 114 -1.75 -6.76 -12.06
N CYS A 115 -1.83 -5.98 -10.98
CA CYS A 115 -1.98 -6.53 -9.63
C CYS A 115 -3.24 -7.39 -9.47
N ARG A 116 -4.35 -7.01 -10.12
CA ARG A 116 -5.59 -7.80 -10.13
C ARG A 116 -5.38 -9.15 -10.80
N ALA A 117 -4.76 -9.15 -11.99
CA ALA A 117 -4.51 -10.37 -12.76
C ALA A 117 -3.59 -11.33 -11.98
N GLU A 118 -2.54 -10.79 -11.37
CA GLU A 118 -1.64 -11.61 -10.55
C GLU A 118 -2.33 -12.15 -9.29
N LYS A 119 -3.08 -11.32 -8.55
CA LYS A 119 -3.86 -11.78 -7.38
C LYS A 119 -4.82 -12.92 -7.75
N ASN A 120 -5.50 -12.81 -8.89
CA ASN A 120 -6.40 -13.84 -9.38
C ASN A 120 -5.69 -15.11 -9.87
N SER A 121 -4.40 -15.01 -10.22
CA SER A 121 -3.59 -16.14 -10.69
C SER A 121 -2.86 -16.86 -9.54
N GLN A 122 -2.98 -16.38 -8.30
CA GLN A 122 -2.36 -17.03 -7.14
C GLN A 122 -3.00 -18.39 -6.87
N SER A 123 -2.15 -19.37 -6.52
CA SER A 123 -2.61 -20.73 -6.18
C SER A 123 -3.53 -20.78 -4.97
N ASP A 124 -3.34 -19.84 -4.03
CA ASP A 124 -4.17 -19.66 -2.85
C ASP A 124 -4.81 -18.26 -2.89
N PRO A 125 -6.10 -18.14 -3.24
CA PRO A 125 -6.79 -16.86 -3.32
C PRO A 125 -7.05 -16.22 -1.95
N SER A 126 -6.89 -16.96 -0.85
CA SER A 126 -7.03 -16.43 0.51
C SER A 126 -5.78 -15.65 0.96
N LYS A 127 -4.64 -15.89 0.31
CA LYS A 127 -3.37 -15.25 0.66
C LYS A 127 -3.43 -13.75 0.35
N PRO A 128 -3.01 -12.87 1.27
CA PRO A 128 -2.89 -11.45 0.99
C PRO A 128 -1.90 -11.20 -0.14
N TYR A 129 -2.28 -10.39 -1.12
CA TYR A 129 -1.40 -9.97 -2.19
C TYR A 129 -0.47 -8.85 -1.71
N PRO A 130 0.84 -9.08 -1.58
CA PRO A 130 1.75 -8.15 -0.91
C PRO A 130 2.02 -6.91 -1.78
N LEU A 131 2.13 -5.77 -1.11
CA LEU A 131 2.50 -4.48 -1.68
C LEU A 131 3.62 -3.87 -0.83
N LYS A 132 4.18 -2.75 -1.29
CA LYS A 132 5.16 -1.99 -0.51
C LYS A 132 4.85 -0.50 -0.53
N LEU A 133 5.36 0.18 0.48
CA LEU A 133 5.32 1.63 0.60
C LEU A 133 6.71 2.21 0.42
N LYS A 134 6.79 3.34 -0.27
CA LYS A 134 8.04 4.07 -0.48
C LYS A 134 7.79 5.56 -0.32
N SER A 135 8.67 6.26 0.38
CA SER A 135 8.65 7.72 0.42
C SER A 135 9.14 8.29 -0.92
N GLU A 136 8.47 9.33 -1.39
CA GLU A 136 8.82 10.05 -2.62
C GLU A 136 9.10 11.52 -2.28
N ASP A 137 10.33 11.77 -1.88
CA ASP A 137 10.85 13.09 -1.52
C ASP A 137 10.99 14.04 -2.72
N THR A 138 11.06 13.49 -3.93
CA THR A 138 11.08 14.24 -5.20
C THR A 138 9.70 14.71 -5.67
N ASN A 139 8.61 14.34 -4.99
CA ASN A 139 7.28 14.77 -5.38
C ASN A 139 7.13 16.29 -5.16
N MET A 140 6.88 17.02 -6.24
CA MET A 140 6.81 18.49 -6.22
C MET A 140 5.59 19.04 -5.46
N ILE A 141 4.52 18.24 -5.34
CA ILE A 141 3.28 18.64 -4.67
C ILE A 141 3.40 18.37 -3.16
N ASP A 142 3.94 17.21 -2.79
CA ASP A 142 4.06 16.80 -1.41
C ASP A 142 5.32 15.94 -1.20
N ARG A 143 6.35 16.51 -0.58
CA ARG A 143 7.61 15.81 -0.27
C ARG A 143 7.47 14.69 0.78
N ASN A 144 6.31 14.59 1.43
CA ASN A 144 6.01 13.48 2.33
C ASN A 144 5.11 12.43 1.66
N ALA A 145 4.88 12.53 0.35
CA ALA A 145 4.09 11.56 -0.38
C ALA A 145 4.63 10.14 -0.16
N LEU A 146 3.71 9.21 0.14
CA LEU A 146 4.01 7.80 0.21
C LEU A 146 3.33 7.12 -0.97
N VAL A 147 4.14 6.56 -1.86
CA VAL A 147 3.66 5.81 -3.01
C VAL A 147 3.45 4.34 -2.64
N VAL A 148 2.35 3.77 -3.12
CA VAL A 148 2.02 2.35 -3.02
C VAL A 148 2.51 1.66 -4.28
N LEU A 149 3.40 0.68 -4.12
CA LEU A 149 4.05 -0.02 -5.22
C LEU A 149 3.78 -1.52 -5.15
N HIS A 150 3.87 -2.17 -6.31
CA HIS A 150 3.95 -3.62 -6.39
C HIS A 150 5.19 -4.15 -5.65
N ASN A 151 5.06 -5.29 -4.97
CA ASN A 151 6.12 -5.80 -4.11
C ASN A 151 7.43 -6.10 -4.89
N ALA A 152 7.32 -6.80 -6.02
CA ALA A 152 8.51 -7.25 -6.79
C ALA A 152 9.01 -6.26 -7.84
N ASN A 153 8.25 -5.21 -8.17
CA ASN A 153 8.60 -4.29 -9.26
C ASN A 153 8.14 -2.86 -8.97
N ASP A 154 9.09 -1.95 -8.70
CA ASP A 154 8.85 -0.54 -8.40
C ASP A 154 8.16 0.23 -9.55
N ASN A 155 8.21 -0.29 -10.78
CA ASN A 155 7.60 0.36 -11.94
C ASN A 155 6.07 0.30 -11.89
N TYR A 156 5.49 -0.66 -11.17
CA TYR A 156 4.04 -0.75 -11.00
C TYR A 156 3.62 0.04 -9.77
N ARG A 157 3.21 1.29 -10.02
CA ARG A 157 2.71 2.22 -9.01
C ARG A 157 1.19 2.11 -8.98
N LEU A 158 0.61 1.90 -7.80
CA LEU A 158 -0.86 1.81 -7.66
C LEU A 158 -1.47 3.18 -7.34
N GLY A 159 -0.66 4.13 -6.86
CA GLY A 159 -1.04 5.48 -6.46
C GLY A 159 -0.42 5.83 -5.12
N TYR A 160 -1.09 6.69 -4.35
CA TYR A 160 -0.54 7.29 -3.11
C TYR A 160 -1.40 6.97 -1.88
N ILE A 161 -0.76 7.00 -0.71
CA ILE A 161 -1.46 7.10 0.56
C ILE A 161 -2.21 8.45 0.61
N PRO A 162 -3.50 8.46 1.00
CA PRO A 162 -4.27 9.70 1.11
C PRO A 162 -3.67 10.61 2.18
N GLY A 163 -3.85 11.92 2.02
CA GLY A 163 -3.23 12.95 2.86
C GLY A 163 -3.40 12.74 4.35
N CYS A 164 -4.65 12.55 4.76
CA CYS A 164 -5.02 12.37 6.17
C CYS A 164 -4.27 11.22 6.88
N ASP A 165 -3.77 10.24 6.11
CA ASP A 165 -3.05 9.07 6.61
C ASP A 165 -1.52 9.19 6.52
N ILE A 166 -0.98 10.11 5.72
CA ILE A 166 0.47 10.27 5.53
C ILE A 166 1.23 10.43 6.85
N PRO A 167 0.84 11.32 7.79
CA PRO A 167 1.61 11.51 9.02
C PRO A 167 1.76 10.24 9.86
N ARG A 168 0.66 9.50 10.07
CA ARG A 168 0.65 8.28 10.89
C ARG A 168 1.37 7.12 10.21
N VAL A 169 1.19 6.95 8.90
CA VAL A 169 1.89 5.92 8.12
C VAL A 169 3.38 6.23 8.04
N THR A 170 3.77 7.48 7.84
CA THR A 170 5.18 7.89 7.80
C THR A 170 5.86 7.65 9.15
N LYS A 171 5.19 7.98 10.27
CA LYS A 171 5.72 7.72 11.60
C LYS A 171 5.94 6.22 11.84
N ALA A 172 4.96 5.39 11.46
CA ALA A 172 5.08 3.94 11.56
C ALA A 172 6.19 3.37 10.66
N LEU A 173 6.35 3.90 9.45
CA LEU A 173 7.38 3.49 8.50
C LEU A 173 8.79 3.85 9.02
N ARG A 174 8.99 5.07 9.51
CA ARG A 174 10.28 5.51 10.09
C ARG A 174 10.63 4.76 11.37
N GLY A 175 9.63 4.34 12.13
CA GLY A 175 9.79 3.52 13.33
C GLY A 175 9.94 2.03 13.06
N ASN A 176 10.01 1.57 11.79
CA ASN A 176 10.03 0.15 11.42
C ASN A 176 8.89 -0.67 12.06
N LYS A 177 7.73 -0.04 12.30
CA LYS A 177 6.59 -0.70 12.95
C LYS A 177 5.66 -1.39 11.96
N ILE A 178 5.79 -1.14 10.66
CA ILE A 178 4.94 -1.74 9.62
C ILE A 178 5.31 -3.23 9.47
N ILE A 179 4.33 -4.10 9.68
CA ILE A 179 4.47 -5.56 9.54
C ILE A 179 4.22 -5.96 8.09
N SER A 180 3.13 -5.46 7.51
CA SER A 180 2.71 -5.85 6.16
C SER A 180 1.84 -4.80 5.50
N VAL A 181 1.92 -4.75 4.17
CA VAL A 181 1.04 -3.95 3.32
C VAL A 181 0.49 -4.88 2.24
N SER A 182 -0.83 -4.94 2.09
CA SER A 182 -1.47 -5.88 1.18
C SER A 182 -2.68 -5.30 0.47
N LEU A 183 -2.94 -5.78 -0.74
CA LEU A 183 -4.10 -5.41 -1.53
C LEU A 183 -5.37 -6.08 -0.99
N THR A 184 -6.27 -5.29 -0.42
CA THR A 184 -7.57 -5.73 0.10
C THR A 184 -8.52 -6.02 -1.05
N SER A 185 -8.82 -4.99 -1.84
CA SER A 185 -9.79 -5.08 -2.93
C SER A 185 -9.47 -4.09 -4.05
N ILE A 186 -10.01 -4.38 -5.24
CA ILE A 186 -10.02 -3.49 -6.40
C ILE A 186 -11.46 -3.31 -6.80
N PHE A 187 -11.90 -2.06 -6.95
CA PHE A 187 -13.27 -1.72 -7.32
C PHE A 187 -13.29 -0.63 -8.39
N ARG A 188 -14.42 -0.47 -9.07
CA ARG A 188 -14.62 0.61 -10.04
C ARG A 188 -15.27 1.79 -9.34
N GLN A 189 -14.82 3.00 -9.68
CA GLN A 189 -15.44 4.23 -9.24
C GLN A 189 -15.58 5.17 -10.44
N TYR A 190 -16.75 5.79 -10.60
CA TYR A 190 -16.95 6.82 -11.61
C TYR A 190 -16.08 8.04 -11.28
N ALA A 191 -15.30 8.49 -12.25
CA ALA A 191 -14.45 9.66 -12.15
C ALA A 191 -15.07 10.80 -12.99
N PRO A 192 -15.76 11.78 -12.36
CA PRO A 192 -16.48 12.82 -13.10
C PRO A 192 -15.59 13.64 -14.04
N LYS A 193 -14.32 13.85 -13.68
CA LYS A 193 -13.35 14.59 -14.49
C LYS A 193 -13.00 13.91 -15.81
N HIS A 194 -13.18 12.59 -15.90
CA HIS A 194 -12.86 11.78 -17.08
C HIS A 194 -14.11 11.17 -17.73
N SER A 195 -15.30 11.40 -17.15
CA SER A 195 -16.56 10.80 -17.58
C SER A 195 -16.48 9.28 -17.78
N SER A 196 -15.69 8.59 -16.95
CA SER A 196 -15.39 7.17 -17.08
C SER A 196 -15.33 6.46 -15.73
N TYR A 197 -15.54 5.14 -15.74
CA TYR A 197 -15.30 4.29 -14.58
C TYR A 197 -13.84 3.86 -14.54
N ASN A 198 -13.11 4.30 -13.52
CA ASN A 198 -11.71 3.96 -13.32
C ASN A 198 -11.57 2.99 -12.13
N LEU A 199 -10.53 2.16 -12.16
CA LEU A 199 -10.22 1.26 -11.06
C LEU A 199 -9.58 2.03 -9.91
N ARG A 200 -9.96 1.65 -8.69
CA ARG A 200 -9.31 2.06 -7.45
C ARG A 200 -8.92 0.83 -6.64
N ALA A 201 -7.83 0.98 -5.90
CA ALA A 201 -7.33 -0.04 -4.99
C ALA A 201 -7.59 0.38 -3.54
N LYS A 202 -8.04 -0.57 -2.73
CA LYS A 202 -8.03 -0.48 -1.27
C LYS A 202 -6.94 -1.41 -0.75
N ILE A 203 -6.14 -0.92 0.18
CA ILE A 203 -5.06 -1.68 0.80
C ILE A 203 -5.24 -1.72 2.31
N THR A 204 -4.69 -2.77 2.93
CA THR A 204 -4.57 -2.92 4.36
C THR A 204 -3.11 -2.72 4.75
N ILE A 205 -2.88 -1.88 5.74
CA ILE A 205 -1.56 -1.64 6.34
C ILE A 205 -1.63 -2.13 7.78
N VAL A 206 -0.75 -3.08 8.13
CA VAL A 206 -0.67 -3.66 9.46
C VAL A 206 0.62 -3.18 10.13
N LYS A 207 0.54 -2.78 11.39
CA LYS A 207 1.70 -2.38 12.19
C LYS A 207 1.64 -2.93 13.61
N ASN A 208 2.79 -2.95 14.29
CA ASN A 208 2.85 -3.21 15.72
C ASN A 208 2.26 -2.04 16.52
N GLY A 209 1.40 -2.38 17.47
CA GLY A 209 0.68 -1.47 18.36
C GLY A 209 -0.37 -0.60 17.69
N LYS A 210 -1.06 0.21 18.49
CA LYS A 210 -2.25 0.98 18.07
C LYS A 210 -1.94 2.11 17.08
N TRP A 211 -2.81 2.29 16.08
CA TRP A 211 -2.71 3.40 15.13
C TRP A 211 -3.05 4.75 15.77
N GLU A 212 -2.28 5.78 15.45
CA GLU A 212 -2.66 7.14 15.80
C GLU A 212 -3.93 7.58 15.05
N LYS A 213 -4.64 8.54 15.64
CA LYS A 213 -5.77 9.21 14.99
C LYS A 213 -5.30 9.88 13.70
N GLN A 214 -6.19 9.88 12.70
CA GLN A 214 -5.95 10.60 11.45
C GLN A 214 -5.71 12.08 11.70
N SER A 215 -4.78 12.67 10.95
CA SER A 215 -4.56 14.11 11.00
C SER A 215 -5.69 14.81 10.27
N LYS A 216 -6.36 15.74 10.94
CA LYS A 216 -7.41 16.59 10.32
C LYS A 216 -6.81 17.80 9.59
N ASP A 217 -5.54 18.11 9.86
CA ASP A 217 -4.87 19.32 9.40
C ASP A 217 -4.00 19.10 8.16
N TYR A 218 -3.79 17.84 7.77
CA TYR A 218 -3.03 17.48 6.58
C TYR A 218 -3.91 17.63 5.32
N LYS A 219 -3.51 18.51 4.40
CA LYS A 219 -4.35 18.94 3.25
C LYS A 219 -3.86 18.46 1.88
N TYR A 220 -2.78 17.70 1.82
CA TYR A 220 -2.17 17.27 0.56
C TYR A 220 -2.71 15.91 0.11
N ASN A 221 -2.73 15.62 -1.19
CA ASN A 221 -3.15 14.33 -1.76
C ASN A 221 -4.63 13.89 -1.57
N ASP A 222 -5.47 14.69 -0.92
CA ASP A 222 -6.91 14.39 -0.79
C ASP A 222 -7.71 14.64 -2.09
N LYS A 223 -7.17 15.48 -2.99
CA LYS A 223 -7.83 15.96 -4.22
C LYS A 223 -7.17 15.49 -5.52
N ILE A 224 -6.13 14.67 -5.40
CA ILE A 224 -5.54 13.94 -6.52
C ILE A 224 -6.43 12.72 -6.67
#